data_AF-A0A528B5T8-F1
#
_entry.id   AF-A0A528B5T8-F1
#
_cell.length_a   1.000
_cell.length_b   1.000
_cell.length_c   1.000
_cell.angle_alpha   90.00
_cell.angle_beta   90.00
_cell.angle_gamma   90.00
#
_symmetry.space_group_name_H-M   'P 1'
#
loop_
_entity.id
_entity.type
_entity.pdbx_description
1 polymer ?
#
loop_
_entity_poly.entity_id
_entity_poly.type
_entity_poly.pdbx_seq_one_letter_code
_entity_poly.pdbx_strand_id
1 'polypeptide(L)'
;FIAVYPCERHRSQSEIACQAALAAAHKATARMRDLNLRRKEQGLPDINFGIGLHVGNVMFGNVGLTDRLTFSVFGSAVNEVQRLQTLTKKFPHSVLASKEFASYCGACSWLTLGNEELAGIKQKLTVLSPDLSGALALDEDGALEPIYDRISDAEQVMLLHRDAARLSAGDPRKLQ
;
A
#
# COMPACT_ATOMS: atom_id res chain seq x y z
N PHE A 1 -5.13 5.95 -3.75
CA PHE A 1 -4.31 6.00 -2.53
C PHE A 1 -3.00 5.26 -2.81
N ILE A 2 -1.93 5.59 -2.09
CA ILE A 2 -0.67 4.86 -2.15
C ILE A 2 -0.34 4.39 -0.73
N ALA A 3 0.16 3.17 -0.61
CA ALA A 3 0.70 2.62 0.63
C ALA A 3 2.12 2.14 0.34
N VAL A 4 3.06 2.48 1.20
CA VAL A 4 4.47 2.12 1.05
C VAL A 4 4.82 1.13 2.14
N TYR A 5 5.34 -0.03 1.74
CA TYR A 5 5.87 -1.05 2.63
C TYR A 5 7.40 -1.05 2.43
N PRO A 6 8.18 -0.60 3.42
CA PRO A 6 9.62 -0.44 3.26
C PRO A 6 10.28 -1.80 3.03
N CYS A 7 11.04 -1.90 1.94
CA CYS A 7 11.90 -3.04 1.66
C CYS A 7 13.33 -2.67 2.10
N GLU A 8 13.99 -3.59 2.81
CA GLU A 8 15.38 -3.38 3.25
C GLU A 8 16.38 -4.12 2.35
N ARG A 9 17.68 -3.91 2.61
CA ARG A 9 18.76 -4.60 1.88
C ARG A 9 18.68 -6.13 2.02
N HIS A 10 18.11 -6.63 3.11
CA HIS A 10 17.94 -8.05 3.35
C HIS A 10 16.66 -8.56 2.71
N ARG A 11 16.80 -9.58 1.85
CA ARG A 11 15.67 -10.19 1.15
C ARG A 11 14.53 -10.60 2.08
N SER A 12 14.83 -11.22 3.21
CA SER A 12 13.83 -11.68 4.20
C SER A 12 12.93 -10.55 4.71
N GLN A 13 13.47 -9.34 4.87
CA GLN A 13 12.66 -8.20 5.29
C GLN A 13 11.76 -7.69 4.17
N SER A 14 12.25 -7.67 2.94
CA SER A 14 11.44 -7.35 1.76
C SER A 14 10.34 -8.39 1.52
N GLU A 15 10.59 -9.66 1.84
CA GLU A 15 9.57 -10.71 1.82
C GLU A 15 8.47 -10.43 2.85
N ILE A 16 8.82 -10.08 4.09
CA ILE A 16 7.86 -9.67 5.13
C ILE A 16 7.03 -8.46 4.67
N ALA A 17 7.67 -7.44 4.10
CA ALA A 17 7.00 -6.25 3.59
C ALA A 17 6.00 -6.57 2.46
N CYS A 18 6.40 -7.42 1.51
CA CYS A 18 5.53 -7.84 0.41
C CYS A 18 4.37 -8.72 0.90
N GLN A 19 4.62 -9.63 1.85
CA GLN A 19 3.57 -10.44 2.49
C GLN A 19 2.56 -9.56 3.24
N ALA A 20 3.03 -8.55 3.98
CA ALA A 20 2.16 -7.60 4.66
C ALA A 20 1.30 -6.78 3.67
N ALA A 21 1.89 -6.32 2.57
CA ALA A 21 1.16 -5.63 1.51
C ALA A 21 0.09 -6.52 0.84
N LEU A 22 0.42 -7.78 0.58
CA LEU A 22 -0.52 -8.76 0.02
C LEU A 22 -1.67 -9.06 1.00
N ALA A 23 -1.36 -9.25 2.28
CA ALA A 23 -2.36 -9.44 3.32
C ALA A 23 -3.30 -8.23 3.45
N ALA A 24 -2.78 -7.01 3.33
CA ALA A 24 -3.61 -5.81 3.30
C ALA A 24 -4.54 -5.76 2.08
N ALA A 25 -4.05 -6.17 0.90
CA ALA A 25 -4.88 -6.29 -0.30
C ALA A 25 -6.00 -7.33 -0.16
N HIS A 26 -5.72 -8.47 0.49
CA HIS A 26 -6.73 -9.49 0.82
C HIS A 26 -7.80 -8.92 1.74
N LYS A 27 -7.40 -8.26 2.85
CA LYS A 27 -8.31 -7.63 3.80
C LYS A 27 -9.18 -6.55 3.14
N ALA A 28 -8.59 -5.70 2.28
CA ALA A 28 -9.33 -4.69 1.54
C ALA A 28 -10.38 -5.32 0.60
N THR A 29 -10.03 -6.42 -0.08
CA THR A 29 -10.95 -7.14 -0.96
C THR A 29 -12.11 -7.76 -0.20
N ALA A 30 -11.84 -8.44 0.93
CA ALA A 30 -12.88 -9.01 1.79
C ALA A 30 -13.84 -7.94 2.30
N ARG A 31 -13.30 -6.85 2.87
CA ARG A 31 -14.11 -5.74 3.38
C ARG A 31 -14.96 -5.07 2.30
N MET A 32 -14.45 -4.94 1.09
CA MET A 32 -15.22 -4.39 -0.03
C MET A 32 -16.37 -5.33 -0.43
N ARG A 33 -16.14 -6.63 -0.43
CA ARG A 33 -17.19 -7.63 -0.68
C ARG A 33 -18.32 -7.49 0.34
N ASP A 34 -18.00 -7.43 1.63
CA ASP A 34 -18.99 -7.27 2.71
C ASP A 34 -19.74 -5.93 2.62
N LEU A 35 -19.05 -4.87 2.21
CA LEU A 35 -19.68 -3.58 1.95
C LEU A 35 -20.67 -3.67 0.78
N ASN A 36 -20.29 -4.30 -0.33
CA ASN A 36 -21.16 -4.44 -1.50
C ASN A 36 -22.37 -5.34 -1.21
N LEU A 37 -22.23 -6.39 -0.39
CA LEU A 37 -23.36 -7.19 0.08
C LEU A 37 -24.41 -6.33 0.80
N ARG A 38 -23.99 -5.51 1.78
CA ARG A 38 -24.89 -4.59 2.50
C ARG A 38 -25.49 -3.52 1.59
N ARG A 39 -24.72 -3.02 0.61
CA ARG A 39 -25.22 -2.04 -0.37
C ARG A 39 -26.31 -2.65 -1.26
N LYS A 40 -26.12 -3.91 -1.67
CA LYS A 40 -27.09 -4.65 -2.48
C LYS A 40 -28.42 -4.85 -1.73
N GLU A 41 -28.36 -5.15 -0.42
CA GLU A 41 -29.55 -5.21 0.44
C GLU A 41 -30.32 -3.87 0.49
N GLN A 42 -29.62 -2.76 0.32
CA GLN A 42 -30.18 -1.40 0.27
C GLN A 42 -30.58 -0.96 -1.16
N GLY A 43 -30.49 -1.85 -2.16
CA GLY A 43 -30.77 -1.51 -3.56
C GLY A 43 -29.73 -0.56 -4.19
N LEU A 44 -28.56 -0.42 -3.59
CA LEU A 44 -27.48 0.43 -4.08
C LEU A 44 -26.52 -0.35 -4.97
N PRO A 45 -25.90 0.30 -5.98
CA PRO A 45 -24.93 -0.35 -6.86
C PRO A 45 -23.62 -0.68 -6.14
N ASP A 46 -22.95 -1.72 -6.63
CA ASP A 46 -21.64 -2.16 -6.16
C ASP A 46 -20.55 -1.10 -6.38
N ILE A 47 -19.58 -1.07 -5.46
CA ILE A 47 -18.38 -0.27 -5.56
C ILE A 47 -17.26 -1.16 -6.09
N ASN A 48 -16.68 -0.76 -7.22
CA ASN A 48 -15.52 -1.41 -7.81
C ASN A 48 -14.22 -0.70 -7.42
N PHE A 49 -13.15 -1.46 -7.25
CA PHE A 49 -11.82 -0.93 -6.96
C PHE A 49 -10.73 -1.78 -7.63
N GLY A 50 -9.54 -1.21 -7.73
CA GLY A 50 -8.35 -1.87 -8.24
C GLY A 50 -7.15 -1.61 -7.34
N ILE A 51 -6.32 -2.62 -7.14
CA ILE A 51 -5.05 -2.57 -6.42
C ILE A 51 -3.94 -3.03 -7.37
N GLY A 52 -2.90 -2.22 -7.49
CA GLY A 52 -1.62 -2.61 -8.08
C GLY A 52 -0.60 -2.87 -6.97
N LEU A 53 0.18 -3.93 -7.09
CA LEU A 53 1.26 -4.31 -6.17
C LEU A 53 2.58 -4.41 -6.94
N HIS A 54 3.60 -3.71 -6.46
CA HIS A 54 4.89 -3.64 -7.15
C HIS A 54 6.00 -3.37 -6.14
N VAL A 55 7.16 -3.95 -6.38
CA VAL A 55 8.41 -3.67 -5.66
C VAL A 55 9.32 -2.92 -6.61
N GLY A 56 9.89 -1.82 -6.14
CA GLY A 56 10.90 -1.09 -6.88
C GLY A 56 11.42 0.08 -6.06
N ASN A 57 12.49 0.70 -6.55
CA ASN A 57 13.12 1.81 -5.87
C ASN A 57 12.24 3.06 -5.89
N VAL A 58 12.03 3.65 -4.71
CA VAL A 58 11.32 4.90 -4.51
C VAL A 58 12.12 5.83 -3.62
N MET A 59 11.92 7.13 -3.82
CA MET A 59 12.32 8.15 -2.86
C MET A 59 11.06 8.70 -2.22
N PHE A 60 11.06 8.90 -0.91
CA PHE A 60 9.95 9.52 -0.21
C PHE A 60 10.45 10.61 0.71
N GLY A 61 9.61 11.62 0.94
CA GLY A 61 9.98 12.74 1.80
C GLY A 61 8.90 13.80 1.90
N ASN A 62 9.12 14.74 2.81
CA ASN A 62 8.26 15.90 2.98
C ASN A 62 8.59 16.95 1.93
N VAL A 63 7.58 17.41 1.19
CA VAL A 63 7.69 18.47 0.19
C VAL A 63 6.77 19.61 0.58
N GLY A 64 7.30 20.83 0.65
CA GLY A 64 6.53 22.03 0.92
C GLY A 64 7.27 23.03 1.82
N LEU A 65 6.53 24.07 2.25
CA LEU A 65 7.01 25.06 3.20
C LEU A 65 6.80 24.57 4.64
N THR A 66 7.46 25.19 5.61
CA THR A 66 7.46 24.78 7.03
C THR A 66 6.05 24.61 7.63
N ASP A 67 5.06 25.34 7.14
CA ASP A 67 3.67 25.29 7.59
C ASP A 67 2.79 24.31 6.78
N ARG A 68 3.28 23.75 5.67
CA ARG A 68 2.54 22.86 4.76
C ARG A 68 3.45 21.80 4.13
N LEU A 69 3.89 20.85 4.94
CA LEU A 69 4.65 19.69 4.47
C LEU A 69 3.69 18.58 4.01
N THR A 70 3.86 18.12 2.77
CA THR A 70 3.14 16.96 2.23
C THR A 70 4.12 15.82 2.02
N PHE A 71 3.84 14.67 2.64
CA PHE A 71 4.60 13.46 2.38
C PHE A 71 4.32 12.99 0.94
N SER A 72 5.38 12.92 0.15
CA SER A 72 5.31 12.55 -1.27
C SER A 72 6.25 11.39 -1.55
N VAL A 73 5.85 10.53 -2.48
CA VAL A 73 6.64 9.38 -2.95
C VAL A 73 6.90 9.56 -4.44
N PHE A 74 8.15 9.38 -4.85
CA PHE A 74 8.65 9.57 -6.20
C PHE A 74 9.42 8.33 -6.67
N GLY A 75 9.45 8.08 -7.97
CA GLY A 75 10.23 7.00 -8.57
C GLY A 75 9.49 6.31 -9.71
N SER A 76 10.22 5.56 -10.55
CA SER A 76 9.62 4.80 -11.64
C SER A 76 8.62 3.75 -11.10
N ALA A 77 8.93 3.15 -9.94
CA ALA A 77 8.08 2.18 -9.27
C ALA A 77 6.67 2.73 -8.93
N VAL A 78 6.55 4.02 -8.61
CA VAL A 78 5.24 4.67 -8.37
C VAL A 78 4.42 4.73 -9.65
N ASN A 79 5.06 5.07 -10.76
CA ASN A 79 4.40 5.11 -12.07
C ASN A 79 4.02 3.70 -12.53
N GLU A 80 4.89 2.71 -12.30
CA GLU A 80 4.67 1.31 -12.62
C GLU A 80 3.46 0.74 -11.85
N VAL A 81 3.40 0.96 -10.54
CA VAL A 81 2.28 0.45 -9.71
C VAL A 81 0.95 1.12 -10.04
N GLN A 82 0.96 2.43 -10.35
CA GLN A 82 -0.26 3.15 -10.76
C GLN A 82 -0.81 2.62 -12.09
N ARG A 83 0.07 2.29 -13.03
CA ARG A 83 -0.33 1.71 -14.32
C ARG A 83 -0.81 0.28 -14.17
N LEU A 84 -0.12 -0.51 -13.34
CA LEU A 84 -0.57 -1.84 -12.98
C LEU A 84 -1.97 -1.81 -12.35
N GLN A 85 -2.23 -0.85 -11.45
CA GLN A 85 -3.57 -0.63 -10.91
C GLN A 85 -4.56 -0.29 -12.02
N THR A 86 -4.18 0.54 -13.01
CA THR A 86 -5.08 0.89 -14.13
C THR A 86 -5.44 -0.34 -14.98
N LEU A 87 -4.53 -1.32 -15.11
CA LEU A 87 -4.79 -2.57 -15.81
C LEU A 87 -5.88 -3.43 -15.13
N THR A 88 -6.23 -3.18 -13.87
CA THR A 88 -7.39 -3.84 -13.22
C THR A 88 -8.72 -3.51 -13.91
N LYS A 89 -8.75 -2.49 -14.78
CA LYS A 89 -9.91 -2.18 -15.64
C LYS A 89 -9.98 -3.06 -16.89
N LYS A 90 -8.84 -3.61 -17.32
CA LYS A 90 -8.71 -4.47 -18.50
C LYS A 90 -8.89 -5.95 -18.12
N PHE A 91 -8.38 -6.34 -16.96
CA PHE A 91 -8.48 -7.70 -16.45
C PHE A 91 -9.67 -7.85 -15.48
N PRO A 92 -10.30 -9.03 -15.39
CA PRO A 92 -11.40 -9.28 -14.46
C PRO A 92 -10.95 -9.46 -12.99
N HIS A 93 -9.78 -8.93 -12.63
CA HIS A 93 -9.16 -9.10 -11.32
C HIS A 93 -8.95 -7.73 -10.65
N SER A 94 -9.39 -7.61 -9.40
CA SER A 94 -9.27 -6.37 -8.62
C SER A 94 -7.87 -6.15 -8.04
N VAL A 95 -7.02 -7.19 -7.98
CA VAL A 95 -5.65 -7.10 -7.46
C VAL A 95 -4.69 -7.63 -8.51
N LEU A 96 -3.75 -6.79 -8.93
CA LEU A 96 -2.70 -7.15 -9.87
C LEU A 96 -1.33 -6.89 -9.26
N ALA A 97 -0.37 -7.76 -9.52
CA ALA A 97 1.01 -7.67 -9.05
C ALA A 97 2.02 -7.77 -10.20
N SER A 98 3.18 -7.13 -10.06
CA SER A 98 4.33 -7.42 -10.92
C SER A 98 4.94 -8.78 -10.55
N LYS A 99 5.63 -9.41 -11.52
CA LYS A 99 6.43 -10.62 -11.26
C LYS A 99 7.46 -10.44 -10.15
N GLU A 100 8.07 -9.27 -10.08
CA GLU A 100 9.04 -8.96 -9.02
C GLU A 100 8.39 -8.99 -7.64
N PHE A 101 7.24 -8.34 -7.46
CA PHE A 101 6.48 -8.40 -6.20
C PHE A 101 6.11 -9.84 -5.84
N ALA A 102 5.56 -10.59 -6.81
CA ALA A 102 5.19 -11.99 -6.59
C ALA A 102 6.37 -12.87 -6.13
N SER A 103 7.59 -12.57 -6.61
CA SER A 103 8.80 -13.32 -6.22
C SER A 103 9.22 -13.16 -4.77
N TYR A 104 8.76 -12.10 -4.08
CA TYR A 104 8.99 -11.87 -2.65
C TYR A 104 7.88 -12.45 -1.76
N CYS A 105 6.71 -12.78 -2.32
CA CYS A 105 5.61 -13.35 -1.53
C CYS A 105 5.70 -14.87 -1.33
N GLY A 106 6.67 -15.55 -1.95
CA GLY A 106 6.82 -17.01 -1.85
C GLY A 106 5.75 -17.80 -2.60
N ALA A 107 5.42 -19.00 -2.12
CA ALA A 107 4.56 -19.98 -2.78
C ALA A 107 3.05 -19.66 -2.74
N CYS A 108 2.67 -18.38 -2.86
CA CYS A 108 1.29 -18.03 -3.14
C CYS A 108 0.89 -18.53 -4.54
N SER A 109 -0.36 -18.98 -4.70
CA SER A 109 -0.90 -19.29 -6.03
C SER A 109 -1.04 -17.99 -6.83
N TRP A 110 -0.20 -17.83 -7.84
CA TRP A 110 -0.22 -16.67 -8.74
C TRP A 110 -0.71 -17.08 -10.13
N LEU A 111 -1.76 -16.42 -10.60
CA LEU A 111 -2.24 -16.55 -11.98
C LEU A 111 -1.51 -15.54 -12.87
N THR A 112 -0.75 -16.01 -13.85
CA THR A 112 -0.13 -15.13 -14.85
C THR A 112 -1.17 -14.69 -15.88
N LEU A 113 -1.39 -13.38 -16.01
CA LEU A 113 -2.40 -12.81 -16.91
C LEU A 113 -1.81 -12.39 -18.27
N GLY A 114 -0.51 -12.10 -18.31
CA GLY A 114 0.18 -11.76 -19.55
C GLY A 114 1.38 -10.84 -19.34
N ASN A 115 1.92 -10.37 -20.46
CA ASN A 115 3.00 -9.37 -20.50
C ASN A 115 2.45 -8.09 -21.11
N GLU A 116 2.49 -6.99 -20.36
CA GLU A 116 1.95 -5.70 -20.80
C GLU A 116 3.10 -4.72 -21.06
N GLU A 117 3.00 -4.01 -22.18
CA GLU A 117 3.83 -2.84 -22.45
C GLU A 117 3.19 -1.64 -21.78
N LEU A 118 3.86 -1.12 -20.77
CA LEU A 118 3.40 0.08 -20.07
C LEU A 118 4.03 1.29 -20.75
N ALA A 119 3.21 2.23 -21.23
CA ALA A 119 3.67 3.36 -22.07
C ALA A 119 4.82 4.17 -21.46
N GLY A 120 6.03 4.12 -22.02
CA GLY A 120 7.21 4.80 -21.46
C GLY A 120 8.07 3.94 -20.51
N ILE A 121 7.77 2.65 -20.40
CA ILE A 121 8.64 1.64 -19.82
C ILE A 121 9.18 0.80 -20.98
N LYS A 122 10.51 0.68 -21.07
CA LYS A 122 11.18 -0.02 -22.19
C LYS A 122 11.01 -1.55 -22.14
N GLN A 123 10.68 -2.10 -20.97
CA GLN A 123 10.59 -3.53 -20.74
C GLN A 123 9.16 -3.96 -20.42
N LYS A 124 8.72 -5.08 -20.99
CA LYS A 124 7.39 -5.66 -20.71
C LYS A 124 7.29 -6.05 -19.24
N LEU A 125 6.20 -5.64 -18.59
CA LEU A 125 5.89 -6.06 -17.22
C LEU A 125 5.02 -7.32 -17.29
N THR A 126 5.48 -8.41 -16.67
CA THR A 126 4.63 -9.59 -16.46
C THR A 126 3.64 -9.29 -15.34
N VAL A 127 2.35 -9.40 -15.65
CA VAL A 127 1.24 -9.09 -14.76
C VAL A 127 0.64 -10.38 -14.22
N LEU A 128 0.49 -10.45 -12.89
CA LEU A 128 -0.07 -11.58 -12.18
C LEU A 128 -1.24 -11.14 -11.30
N SER A 129 -2.15 -12.06 -11.00
CA SER A 129 -3.16 -11.90 -9.94
C SER A 129 -2.85 -12.91 -8.85
N PRO A 130 -2.91 -12.53 -7.56
CA PRO A 130 -2.90 -13.51 -6.48
C PRO A 130 -4.23 -14.27 -6.47
N ASP A 131 -4.21 -15.48 -5.94
CA ASP A 131 -5.42 -16.17 -5.54
C ASP A 131 -6.03 -15.48 -4.30
N LEU A 132 -7.18 -14.85 -4.49
CA LEU A 132 -7.93 -14.16 -3.43
C LEU A 132 -8.97 -15.07 -2.76
N SER A 133 -9.09 -16.33 -3.19
CA SER A 133 -10.06 -17.30 -2.65
C SER A 133 -9.81 -17.60 -1.16
N GLY A 134 -8.54 -17.56 -0.74
CA GLY A 134 -8.12 -17.73 0.65
C GLY A 134 -8.41 -16.53 1.56
N ALA A 135 -8.87 -15.39 1.03
CA ALA A 135 -9.25 -14.23 1.84
C ALA A 135 -10.48 -14.50 2.73
N LEU A 136 -11.18 -15.62 2.51
CA LEU A 136 -12.28 -16.10 3.34
C LEU A 136 -11.82 -16.93 4.56
N ALA A 137 -10.54 -17.29 4.67
CA ALA A 137 -10.05 -18.28 5.63
C ALA A 137 -9.19 -17.70 6.78
N LEU A 138 -9.33 -16.42 7.11
CA LEU A 138 -8.68 -15.84 8.28
C LEU A 138 -9.69 -15.03 9.09
N ASP A 139 -10.47 -15.75 9.89
CA ASP A 139 -11.02 -15.34 11.17
C ASP A 139 -11.26 -16.63 11.99
N GLU A 140 -10.27 -17.10 12.76
CA GLU A 140 -10.54 -17.97 13.92
C GLU A 140 -10.36 -17.24 15.26
N ASP A 141 -10.03 -15.94 15.25
CA ASP A 141 -10.08 -15.14 16.47
C ASP A 141 -10.71 -13.79 16.15
N GLY A 142 -11.97 -13.62 16.55
CA GLY A 142 -12.70 -12.35 16.57
C GLY A 142 -12.11 -11.34 17.56
N ALA A 143 -10.79 -11.18 17.59
CA ALA A 143 -10.07 -10.18 18.35
C ALA A 143 -9.28 -9.30 17.38
N LEU A 144 -9.77 -8.08 17.16
CA LEU A 144 -8.91 -6.97 16.78
C LEU A 144 -7.98 -6.69 17.96
N GLU A 145 -6.81 -7.34 17.99
CA GLU A 145 -5.64 -6.76 18.64
C GLU A 145 -4.99 -5.84 17.61
N PRO A 146 -5.10 -4.50 17.76
CA PRO A 146 -4.46 -3.58 16.85
C PRO A 146 -2.95 -3.69 17.06
N ILE A 147 -2.26 -4.37 16.14
CA ILE A 147 -0.81 -4.14 15.95
C ILE A 147 -0.66 -2.80 15.21
N TYR A 148 -1.10 -1.72 15.87
CA TYR A 148 -0.87 -0.32 15.52
C TYR A 148 -0.04 0.37 16.60
N ASP A 149 0.67 -0.40 17.44
CA ASP A 149 1.46 0.14 18.56
C ASP A 149 2.93 0.41 18.19
N ARG A 150 3.28 0.31 16.90
CA ARG A 150 4.51 0.90 16.38
C ARG A 150 4.13 2.11 15.56
N ILE A 151 4.34 3.28 16.16
CA ILE A 151 4.48 4.55 15.46
C ILE A 151 5.40 4.28 14.27
N SER A 152 4.92 4.50 13.05
CA SER A 152 5.74 4.36 11.84
C SER A 152 6.97 5.26 11.96
N ASP A 153 8.12 4.88 11.39
CA ASP A 153 9.30 5.75 11.36
C ASP A 153 8.97 7.17 10.86
N ALA A 154 8.04 7.29 9.90
CA ALA A 154 7.52 8.57 9.43
C ALA A 154 6.75 9.34 10.52
N GLU A 155 5.91 8.66 11.30
CA GLU A 155 5.20 9.24 12.44
C GLU A 155 6.17 9.63 13.58
N GLN A 156 7.24 8.85 13.78
CA GLN A 156 8.28 9.14 14.78
C GLN A 156 9.08 10.39 14.39
N VAL A 157 9.43 10.52 13.12
CA VAL A 157 10.07 11.73 12.57
C VAL A 157 9.13 12.93 12.65
N MET A 158 7.83 12.76 12.38
CA MET A 158 6.84 13.84 12.52
C MET A 158 6.68 14.29 13.98
N LEU A 159 6.69 13.39 14.96
CA LEU A 159 6.61 13.72 16.39
C LEU A 159 7.85 14.48 16.87
N LEU A 160 9.05 14.07 16.45
CA LEU A 160 10.31 14.75 16.79
C LEU A 160 10.33 16.22 16.37
N HIS A 161 9.81 16.54 15.18
CA HIS A 161 9.75 17.93 14.69
C HIS A 161 8.65 18.75 15.38
N ARG A 162 7.55 18.11 15.80
CA ARG A 162 6.45 18.76 16.54
C ARG A 162 6.90 19.21 17.93
N ASP A 163 7.73 18.43 18.61
CA ASP A 163 8.24 18.79 19.94
C ASP A 163 9.36 19.83 19.87
N ALA A 164 10.20 19.81 18.84
CA ALA A 164 11.17 20.87 18.57
C ALA A 164 10.49 22.24 18.35
N ALA A 165 9.37 22.27 17.63
CA ALA A 165 8.60 23.50 17.40
C ALA A 165 7.87 24.02 18.65
N ARG A 166 7.52 23.12 19.60
CA ARG A 166 6.96 23.50 20.91
C ARG A 166 8.02 24.07 21.84
N LEU A 167 9.25 23.53 21.79
CA LEU A 167 10.38 24.02 22.60
C LEU A 167 10.92 25.38 22.12
N SER A 168 10.73 25.74 20.85
CA SER A 168 11.08 27.07 20.34
C SER A 168 10.00 28.14 20.54
N ALA A 169 8.79 27.77 20.99
CA ALA A 169 7.61 28.65 21.01
C ALA A 169 7.08 29.04 22.41
N GLY A 170 7.79 28.73 23.50
CA GLY A 170 7.58 29.34 24.83
C GLY A 170 8.91 29.86 25.35
N ASP A 171 9.09 31.11 25.79
CA ASP A 171 8.24 31.98 26.60
C ASP A 171 8.71 33.46 26.46
N PRO A 172 7.87 34.44 26.06
CA PRO A 172 8.23 35.86 26.09
C PRO A 172 7.82 36.60 27.38
N ARG A 173 7.53 35.92 28.50
CA ARG A 173 7.16 36.59 29.77
C ARG A 173 8.02 36.18 30.97
N LYS A 174 9.32 36.49 30.89
CA LYS A 174 10.14 36.80 32.08
C LYS A 174 11.16 37.89 31.77
N LEU A 175 10.69 39.13 31.68
CA LEU A 175 11.49 40.32 32.00
C LEU A 175 10.55 41.35 32.64
N GLN A 176 10.46 41.29 33.96
CA GLN A 176 10.25 42.45 34.84
C GLN A 176 11.52 42.62 35.64
#